data_AF-A0A6C0HXK0-F1
#
_entry.id   AF-A0A6C0HXK0-F1
#
_cell.length_a   1.000
_cell.length_b   1.000
_cell.length_c   1.000
_cell.angle_alpha   90.00
_cell.angle_beta   90.00
_cell.angle_gamma   90.00
#
_symmetry.space_group_name_H-M   'P 1'
#
loop_
_entity.id
_entity.type
_entity.pdbx_description
1 polymer ?
#
loop_
_entity_poly.entity_id
_entity_poly.type
_entity_poly.pdbx_seq_one_letter_code
_entity_poly.pdbx_strand_id
1 'polypeptide(L)'
;MDQNNIITQQQEMTAKINQMLAQSSDALMCGPNCQKNRQSDKLHQIYLDAQTNIVSAPAQLKQAEKNYYTFTDGDAGYNSVLDNQLTQQVNDLGYKMQHEFDDSVDNATSLNDTYNSLSTNYNHVLELYNDYVNENESLNNKIKLRGIDIITTDRKTYYETQNYDGLLSWYSIFRWIYFLLVVAYIVAMFLVSSSVSLVYKIVKLILIIIYPLMLSYTIPEFYKLIDWIWMLYPKNIYKTL
;
A
#
# COMPACT_ATOMS: atom_id res chain seq x y z
N MET A 1 -75.10 69.95 -37.73
CA MET A 1 -74.87 69.95 -36.27
C MET A 1 -76.17 69.49 -35.65
N ASP A 2 -76.37 68.25 -35.22
CA ASP A 2 -75.62 67.41 -34.26
C ASP A 2 -76.66 66.94 -33.22
N GLN A 3 -77.67 66.17 -33.63
CA GLN A 3 -78.62 65.53 -32.69
C GLN A 3 -78.48 64.00 -32.71
N ASN A 4 -78.30 63.38 -33.88
CA ASN A 4 -78.08 61.93 -33.97
C ASN A 4 -76.74 61.47 -33.37
N ASN A 5 -75.69 62.29 -33.46
CA ASN A 5 -74.38 62.00 -32.88
C ASN A 5 -74.39 62.04 -31.33
N ILE A 6 -75.28 62.86 -30.76
CA ILE A 6 -75.46 62.99 -29.31
C ILE A 6 -76.17 61.74 -28.75
N ILE A 7 -77.10 61.14 -29.50
CA ILE A 7 -77.82 59.94 -29.08
C ILE A 7 -76.91 58.71 -29.10
N THR A 8 -76.08 58.51 -30.13
CA THR A 8 -75.08 57.42 -30.16
C THR A 8 -74.02 57.59 -29.08
N GLN A 9 -73.53 58.82 -28.85
CA GLN A 9 -72.63 59.09 -27.73
C GLN A 9 -73.28 58.83 -26.36
N GLN A 10 -74.56 59.16 -26.19
CA GLN A 10 -75.31 58.81 -24.98
C GLN A 10 -75.45 57.30 -24.81
N GLN A 11 -75.70 56.54 -25.88
CA GLN A 11 -75.79 55.08 -25.83
C GLN A 11 -74.46 54.41 -25.49
N GLU A 12 -73.36 54.85 -26.10
CA GLU A 12 -72.00 54.37 -25.77
C GLU A 12 -71.59 54.74 -24.34
N MET A 13 -71.93 55.96 -23.90
CA MET A 13 -71.70 56.41 -22.53
C MET A 13 -72.53 55.61 -21.53
N THR A 14 -73.79 55.31 -21.86
CA THR A 14 -74.66 54.44 -21.06
C THR A 14 -74.14 53.00 -21.01
N ALA A 15 -73.63 52.47 -22.12
CA ALA A 15 -73.00 51.14 -22.18
C ALA A 15 -71.72 51.09 -21.32
N LYS A 16 -70.87 52.13 -21.38
CA LYS A 16 -69.70 52.27 -20.51
C LYS A 16 -70.08 52.42 -19.04
N ILE A 17 -71.10 53.22 -18.72
CA ILE A 17 -71.60 53.38 -17.35
C ILE A 17 -72.15 52.04 -16.84
N ASN A 18 -72.90 51.30 -17.65
CA ASN A 18 -73.40 49.97 -17.31
C ASN A 18 -72.25 48.96 -17.14
N GLN A 19 -71.21 49.03 -17.96
CA GLN A 19 -70.01 48.19 -17.82
C GLN A 19 -69.21 48.55 -16.56
N MET A 20 -69.07 49.84 -16.24
CA MET A 20 -68.43 50.32 -15.01
C MET A 20 -69.24 49.98 -13.76
N LEU A 21 -70.56 50.12 -13.81
CA LEU A 21 -71.48 49.69 -12.74
C LEU A 21 -71.43 48.17 -12.56
N ALA A 22 -71.38 47.40 -13.64
CA ALA A 22 -71.20 45.95 -13.58
C ALA A 22 -69.84 45.57 -12.98
N GLN A 23 -68.75 46.20 -13.41
CA GLN A 23 -67.40 45.97 -12.85
C GLN A 23 -67.31 46.38 -11.38
N SER A 24 -67.91 47.51 -11.00
CA SER A 24 -67.91 48.01 -9.62
C SER A 24 -68.81 47.17 -8.72
N SER A 25 -69.98 46.76 -9.21
CA SER A 25 -70.90 45.86 -8.51
C SER A 25 -70.27 44.47 -8.32
N ASP A 26 -69.63 43.91 -9.35
CA ASP A 26 -68.93 42.63 -9.29
C ASP A 26 -67.72 42.71 -8.35
N ALA A 27 -66.97 43.82 -8.32
CA ALA A 27 -65.89 44.07 -7.36
C ALA A 27 -66.37 44.29 -5.92
N LEU A 28 -67.57 44.84 -5.72
CA LEU A 28 -68.19 45.03 -4.40
C LEU A 28 -68.84 43.74 -3.87
N MET A 29 -69.40 42.91 -4.75
CA MET A 29 -69.96 41.60 -4.40
C MET A 29 -68.89 40.53 -4.16
N CYS A 30 -67.71 40.67 -4.78
CA CYS A 30 -66.59 39.76 -4.68
C CYS A 30 -65.48 40.38 -3.81
N GLY A 31 -65.41 40.01 -2.52
CA GLY A 31 -64.39 40.50 -1.59
C GLY A 31 -62.94 40.12 -1.97
N PRO A 32 -61.91 40.55 -1.21
CA PRO A 32 -60.49 40.39 -1.57
C PRO A 32 -60.06 38.94 -1.89
N ASN A 33 -60.60 37.95 -1.16
CA ASN A 33 -60.32 36.54 -1.42
C ASN A 33 -60.95 36.05 -2.74
N CYS A 34 -62.15 36.54 -3.07
CA CYS A 34 -62.83 36.19 -4.31
C CYS A 34 -62.11 36.79 -5.54
N GLN A 35 -61.63 38.02 -5.45
CA GLN A 35 -60.81 38.64 -6.51
C GLN A 35 -59.47 37.92 -6.69
N LYS A 36 -58.81 37.56 -5.59
CA LYS A 36 -57.57 36.76 -5.62
C LYS A 36 -57.79 35.40 -6.29
N ASN A 37 -58.88 34.70 -5.93
CA ASN A 37 -59.20 33.41 -6.54
C ASN A 37 -59.50 33.55 -8.03
N ARG A 38 -60.32 34.52 -8.45
CA ARG A 38 -60.57 34.79 -9.88
C ARG A 38 -59.29 35.08 -10.66
N GLN A 39 -58.39 35.88 -10.10
CA GLN A 39 -57.11 36.17 -10.74
C GLN A 39 -56.21 34.93 -10.78
N SER A 40 -56.21 34.12 -9.73
CA SER A 40 -55.50 32.84 -9.67
C SER A 40 -56.03 31.85 -10.71
N ASP A 41 -57.36 31.71 -10.83
CA ASP A 41 -58.01 30.83 -11.80
C ASP A 41 -57.74 31.30 -13.23
N LYS A 42 -57.77 32.61 -13.48
CA LYS A 42 -57.40 33.18 -14.78
C LYS A 42 -55.95 32.86 -15.15
N LEU A 43 -55.01 33.04 -14.22
CA LEU A 43 -53.60 32.71 -14.45
C LEU A 43 -53.39 31.21 -14.65
N HIS A 44 -54.10 30.38 -13.88
CA HIS A 44 -54.07 28.94 -14.03
C HIS A 44 -54.62 28.50 -15.40
N GLN A 45 -55.72 29.11 -15.86
CA GLN A 45 -56.27 28.84 -17.19
C GLN A 45 -55.27 29.22 -18.28
N ILE A 46 -54.64 30.40 -18.20
CA ILE A 46 -53.59 30.82 -19.15
C ILE A 46 -52.43 29.81 -19.18
N TYR A 47 -52.03 29.30 -18.01
CA TYR A 47 -50.99 28.27 -17.92
C TYR A 47 -51.43 26.96 -18.59
N LEU A 48 -52.66 26.48 -18.34
CA LEU A 48 -53.20 25.26 -18.96
C LEU A 48 -53.37 25.42 -20.48
N ASP A 49 -53.79 26.60 -20.93
CA ASP A 49 -53.90 26.92 -22.36
C ASP A 49 -52.52 26.92 -23.02
N ALA A 50 -51.51 27.52 -22.37
CA ALA A 50 -50.14 27.50 -22.86
C ALA A 50 -49.56 26.07 -22.89
N GLN A 51 -49.83 25.26 -21.87
CA GLN A 51 -49.41 23.85 -21.83
C GLN A 51 -50.08 23.06 -22.96
N THR A 52 -51.37 23.30 -23.20
CA THR A 52 -52.14 22.68 -24.29
C THR A 52 -51.62 23.12 -25.65
N ASN A 53 -51.23 24.39 -25.81
CA ASN A 53 -50.62 24.90 -27.03
C ASN A 53 -49.27 24.21 -27.30
N ILE A 54 -48.43 23.99 -26.28
CA ILE A 54 -47.16 23.26 -26.44
C ILE A 54 -47.40 21.83 -26.99
N VAL A 55 -48.45 21.15 -26.52
CA VAL A 55 -48.78 19.78 -26.96
C VAL A 55 -49.41 19.77 -28.37
N SER A 56 -50.27 20.73 -28.68
CA SER A 56 -51.04 20.78 -29.93
C SER A 56 -50.31 21.46 -31.10
N ALA A 57 -49.41 22.41 -30.82
CA ALA A 57 -48.67 23.16 -31.83
C ALA A 57 -47.86 22.28 -32.79
N PRO A 58 -47.16 21.21 -32.37
CA PRO A 58 -46.44 20.33 -33.30
C PRO A 58 -47.36 19.64 -34.32
N ALA A 59 -48.54 19.19 -33.88
CA ALA A 59 -49.51 18.57 -34.76
C ALA A 59 -50.11 19.57 -35.74
N GLN A 60 -50.43 20.78 -35.28
CA GLN A 60 -50.89 21.88 -36.13
C GLN A 60 -49.84 22.28 -37.16
N LEU A 61 -48.57 22.36 -36.75
CA LEU A 61 -47.44 22.67 -37.63
C LEU A 61 -47.28 21.60 -38.72
N LYS A 62 -47.28 20.31 -38.36
CA LYS A 62 -47.20 19.21 -39.34
C LYS A 62 -48.37 19.22 -40.32
N GLN A 63 -49.58 19.54 -39.84
CA GLN A 63 -50.74 19.65 -40.72
C GLN A 63 -50.63 20.85 -41.67
N ALA A 64 -50.15 22.01 -41.17
CA ALA A 64 -49.92 23.19 -41.99
C ALA A 64 -48.82 22.94 -43.05
N GLU A 65 -47.73 22.27 -42.65
CA GLU A 65 -46.64 21.84 -43.53
C GLU A 65 -47.16 20.92 -44.65
N LYS A 66 -47.93 19.89 -44.30
CA LYS A 66 -48.57 19.00 -45.28
C LYS A 66 -49.44 19.77 -46.25
N ASN A 67 -50.33 20.62 -45.75
CA ASN A 67 -51.23 21.41 -46.59
C ASN A 67 -50.46 22.33 -47.55
N TYR A 68 -49.36 22.94 -47.08
CA TYR A 68 -48.50 23.80 -47.89
C TYR A 68 -47.85 23.03 -49.04
N TYR A 69 -47.12 21.93 -48.75
CA TYR A 69 -46.42 21.17 -49.78
C TYR A 69 -47.35 20.42 -50.73
N THR A 70 -48.49 19.90 -50.24
CA THR A 70 -49.51 19.31 -51.11
C THR A 70 -50.11 20.35 -52.05
N PHE A 71 -50.25 21.62 -51.63
CA PHE A 71 -50.74 22.70 -52.49
C PHE A 71 -49.71 23.17 -53.52
N THR A 72 -48.43 23.30 -53.13
CA THR A 72 -47.38 23.80 -54.03
C THR A 72 -46.89 22.76 -55.03
N ASP A 73 -46.68 21.52 -54.57
CA ASP A 73 -45.94 20.48 -55.30
C ASP A 73 -46.72 19.16 -55.43
N GLY A 74 -47.97 19.12 -54.95
CA GLY A 74 -48.80 17.92 -54.89
C GLY A 74 -48.34 16.92 -53.81
N ASP A 75 -49.02 15.78 -53.74
CA ASP A 75 -48.71 14.75 -52.74
C ASP A 75 -47.29 14.18 -52.88
N ALA A 76 -46.75 14.16 -54.12
CA ALA A 76 -45.39 13.71 -54.37
C ALA A 76 -44.35 14.63 -53.71
N GLY A 77 -44.56 15.95 -53.74
CA GLY A 77 -43.66 16.92 -53.09
C GLY A 77 -43.66 16.76 -51.57
N TYR A 78 -44.84 16.64 -50.94
CA TYR A 78 -44.94 16.39 -49.50
C TYR A 78 -44.27 15.06 -49.10
N ASN A 79 -44.50 13.98 -49.85
CA ASN A 79 -43.88 12.69 -49.57
C ASN A 79 -42.35 12.75 -49.66
N SER A 80 -41.79 13.54 -50.58
CA SER A 80 -40.33 13.73 -50.68
C SER A 80 -39.75 14.50 -49.49
N VAL A 81 -40.43 15.55 -49.02
CA VAL A 81 -40.00 16.28 -47.81
C VAL A 81 -40.06 15.37 -46.59
N LEU A 82 -41.15 14.62 -46.42
CA LEU A 82 -41.31 13.66 -45.33
C LEU A 82 -40.24 12.57 -45.36
N ASP A 83 -39.96 12.00 -46.53
CA ASP A 83 -38.93 10.98 -46.70
C ASP A 83 -37.54 11.49 -46.32
N ASN A 84 -37.20 12.72 -46.74
CA ASN A 84 -35.94 13.36 -46.34
C ASN A 84 -35.87 13.59 -44.83
N GLN A 85 -36.94 14.07 -44.20
CA GLN A 85 -36.99 14.28 -42.74
C GLN A 85 -36.84 12.96 -41.97
N LEU A 86 -37.54 11.92 -42.39
CA LEU A 86 -37.44 10.59 -41.77
C LEU A 86 -36.06 9.99 -41.97
N THR A 87 -35.47 10.12 -43.17
CA THR A 87 -34.12 9.66 -43.46
C THR A 87 -33.09 10.36 -42.57
N GLN A 88 -33.21 11.68 -42.38
CA GLN A 88 -32.34 12.42 -41.46
C GLN A 88 -32.49 11.95 -40.01
N GLN A 89 -33.73 11.74 -39.54
CA GLN A 89 -33.99 11.25 -38.18
C GLN A 89 -33.42 9.84 -37.96
N VAL A 90 -33.59 8.94 -38.92
CA VAL A 90 -33.04 7.58 -38.87
C VAL A 90 -31.52 7.60 -38.86
N ASN A 91 -30.89 8.45 -39.68
CA ASN A 91 -29.44 8.60 -39.68
C ASN A 91 -28.92 9.15 -38.36
N ASP A 92 -29.53 10.23 -37.82
CA ASP A 92 -29.15 10.81 -36.53
C ASP A 92 -29.33 9.80 -35.38
N LEU A 93 -30.43 9.05 -35.38
CA LEU A 93 -30.65 7.97 -34.42
C LEU A 93 -29.60 6.87 -34.57
N GLY A 94 -29.28 6.46 -35.80
CA GLY A 94 -28.24 5.48 -36.09
C GLY A 94 -26.87 5.92 -35.58
N TYR A 95 -26.50 7.18 -35.80
CA TYR A 95 -25.25 7.75 -35.28
C TYR A 95 -25.21 7.77 -33.75
N LYS A 96 -26.30 8.17 -33.09
CA LYS A 96 -26.38 8.15 -31.62
C LYS A 96 -26.29 6.74 -31.07
N MET A 97 -27.02 5.79 -31.65
CA MET A 97 -26.97 4.39 -31.22
C MET A 97 -25.59 3.79 -31.42
N GLN A 98 -24.93 4.08 -32.55
CA GLN A 98 -23.56 3.62 -32.80
C GLN A 98 -22.59 4.20 -31.77
N HIS A 99 -22.68 5.50 -31.49
CA HIS A 99 -21.82 6.15 -30.49
C HIS A 99 -22.04 5.58 -29.08
N GLU A 100 -23.29 5.42 -28.65
CA GLU A 100 -23.60 4.82 -27.34
C GLU A 100 -23.13 3.36 -27.24
N PHE A 101 -23.21 2.61 -28.35
CA PHE A 101 -22.69 1.26 -28.43
C PHE A 101 -21.16 1.23 -28.31
N ASP A 102 -20.47 2.07 -29.07
CA ASP A 102 -19.00 2.17 -29.04
C ASP A 102 -18.51 2.59 -27.65
N ASP A 103 -19.13 3.60 -27.04
CA ASP A 103 -18.85 4.01 -25.65
C ASP A 103 -19.05 2.84 -24.66
N SER A 104 -20.09 2.04 -24.86
CA SER A 104 -20.37 0.88 -24.00
C SER A 104 -19.31 -0.22 -24.17
N VAL A 105 -18.86 -0.46 -25.40
CA VAL A 105 -17.79 -1.41 -25.72
C VAL A 105 -16.46 -0.95 -25.12
N ASP A 106 -16.13 0.33 -25.25
CA ASP A 106 -14.91 0.90 -24.70
C ASP A 106 -14.91 0.82 -23.16
N ASN A 107 -16.04 1.14 -22.52
CA ASN A 107 -16.20 0.98 -21.08
C ASN A 107 -16.05 -0.49 -20.64
N ALA A 108 -16.67 -1.43 -21.36
CA ALA A 108 -16.55 -2.85 -21.05
C ALA A 108 -15.11 -3.35 -21.21
N THR A 109 -14.40 -2.86 -22.24
CA THR A 109 -12.99 -3.18 -22.49
C THR A 109 -12.12 -2.62 -21.36
N SER A 110 -12.31 -1.36 -20.98
CA SER A 110 -11.60 -0.74 -19.86
C SER A 110 -11.84 -1.46 -18.53
N LEU A 111 -13.06 -1.92 -18.28
CA LEU A 111 -13.39 -2.72 -17.09
C LEU A 111 -12.68 -4.07 -17.11
N ASN A 112 -12.65 -4.74 -18.26
CA ASN A 112 -11.94 -6.00 -18.43
C ASN A 112 -10.42 -5.85 -18.22
N ASP A 113 -9.82 -4.79 -18.76
CA ASP A 113 -8.39 -4.50 -18.58
C ASP A 113 -8.06 -4.16 -17.12
N THR A 114 -8.95 -3.41 -16.46
CA THR A 114 -8.83 -3.11 -15.03
C THR A 114 -8.91 -4.40 -14.20
N TYR A 115 -9.85 -5.29 -14.52
CA TYR A 115 -9.99 -6.58 -13.84
C TYR A 115 -8.75 -7.45 -14.01
N ASN A 116 -8.21 -7.56 -15.22
CA ASN A 116 -6.98 -8.30 -15.50
C ASN A 116 -5.79 -7.73 -14.73
N SER A 117 -5.67 -6.40 -14.68
CA SER A 117 -4.62 -5.71 -13.92
C SER A 117 -4.73 -5.99 -12.42
N LEU A 118 -5.95 -5.96 -11.86
CA LEU A 118 -6.21 -6.28 -10.47
C LEU A 118 -5.88 -7.74 -10.15
N SER A 119 -6.22 -8.67 -11.04
CA SER A 119 -5.89 -10.09 -10.90
C SER A 119 -4.38 -10.34 -10.87
N THR A 120 -3.64 -9.71 -11.79
CA THR A 120 -2.17 -9.76 -11.80
C THR A 120 -1.57 -9.17 -10.53
N ASN A 121 -2.06 -8.00 -10.08
CA ASN A 121 -1.60 -7.37 -8.85
C ASN A 121 -1.87 -8.27 -7.62
N TYR A 122 -3.04 -8.90 -7.56
CA TYR A 122 -3.36 -9.86 -6.50
C TYR A 122 -2.35 -11.01 -6.45
N ASN A 123 -1.96 -11.57 -7.60
CA ASN A 123 -0.95 -12.62 -7.67
C ASN A 123 0.42 -12.14 -7.17
N HIS A 124 0.85 -10.92 -7.53
CA HIS A 124 2.10 -10.34 -7.03
C HIS A 124 2.08 -10.10 -5.51
N VAL A 125 0.94 -9.65 -4.96
CA VAL A 125 0.78 -9.50 -3.51
C VAL A 125 0.87 -10.85 -2.81
N LEU A 126 0.30 -11.90 -3.40
CA LEU A 126 0.35 -13.26 -2.85
C LEU A 126 1.78 -13.85 -2.91
N GLU A 127 2.50 -13.62 -4.01
CA GLU A 127 3.91 -13.97 -4.14
C GLU A 127 4.75 -13.27 -3.07
N LEU A 128 4.61 -11.95 -2.93
CA LEU A 128 5.32 -11.16 -1.92
C LEU A 128 5.01 -11.64 -0.49
N TYR A 129 3.75 -11.99 -0.22
CA TYR A 129 3.36 -12.56 1.07
C TYR A 129 4.10 -13.88 1.34
N ASN A 130 4.14 -14.79 0.37
CA ASN A 130 4.84 -16.06 0.50
C ASN A 130 6.35 -15.86 0.71
N ASP A 131 6.95 -14.89 0.02
CA ASP A 131 8.35 -14.53 0.20
C ASP A 131 8.64 -14.07 1.64
N TYR A 132 7.79 -13.21 2.21
CA TYR A 132 7.94 -12.78 3.61
C TYR A 132 7.78 -13.94 4.60
N VAL A 133 6.86 -14.88 4.34
CA VAL A 133 6.70 -16.07 5.18
C VAL A 133 7.97 -16.92 5.13
N ASN A 134 8.50 -17.19 3.94
CA ASN A 134 9.73 -17.96 3.74
C ASN A 134 10.95 -17.27 4.36
N GLU A 135 11.06 -15.95 4.20
CA GLU A 135 12.15 -15.17 4.78
C GLU A 135 12.09 -15.17 6.32
N ASN A 136 10.90 -15.03 6.91
CA ASN A 136 10.73 -15.12 8.35
C ASN A 136 11.10 -16.50 8.90
N GLU A 137 10.72 -17.58 8.20
CA GLU A 137 11.12 -18.93 8.60
C GLU A 137 12.64 -19.10 8.52
N SER A 138 13.26 -18.66 7.42
CA SER A 138 14.71 -18.68 7.22
C SER A 138 15.44 -17.88 8.30
N LEU A 139 14.94 -16.69 8.64
CA LEU A 139 15.51 -15.83 9.67
C LEU A 139 15.40 -16.48 11.06
N ASN A 140 14.25 -17.08 11.38
CA ASN A 140 14.06 -17.82 12.63
C ASN A 140 15.04 -18.99 12.74
N ASN A 141 15.26 -19.73 11.65
CA ASN A 141 16.25 -20.81 11.61
C ASN A 141 17.68 -20.29 11.80
N LYS A 142 18.04 -19.16 11.17
CA LYS A 142 19.34 -18.50 11.38
C LYS A 142 19.53 -18.04 12.84
N ILE A 143 18.48 -17.50 13.47
CA ILE A 143 18.51 -17.09 14.88
C ILE A 143 18.75 -18.31 15.78
N LYS A 144 18.02 -19.42 15.56
CA LYS A 144 18.21 -20.67 16.31
C LYS A 144 19.64 -21.20 16.17
N LEU A 145 20.18 -21.26 14.95
CA LEU A 145 21.54 -21.73 14.70
C LEU A 145 22.59 -20.85 15.38
N ARG A 146 22.45 -19.52 15.30
CA ARG A 146 23.36 -18.60 16.01
C ARG A 146 23.25 -18.73 17.53
N GLY A 147 22.05 -18.93 18.08
CA GLY A 147 21.87 -19.20 19.50
C GLY A 147 22.62 -20.46 19.96
N ILE A 148 22.55 -21.54 19.17
CA ILE A 148 23.28 -22.78 19.44
C ILE A 148 24.80 -22.57 19.35
N ASP A 149 25.26 -21.82 18.34
CA ASP A 149 26.69 -21.55 18.14
C ASP A 149 27.29 -20.70 19.27
N ILE A 150 26.56 -19.67 19.73
CA ILE A 150 26.95 -18.85 20.88
C ILE A 150 27.06 -19.73 22.14
N ILE A 151 26.04 -20.56 22.43
CA ILE A 151 26.07 -21.46 23.60
C ILE A 151 27.26 -22.43 23.50
N THR A 152 27.54 -22.95 22.30
CA THR A 152 28.65 -23.89 22.09
C THR A 152 30.01 -23.20 22.25
N THR A 153 30.14 -21.98 21.74
CA THR A 153 31.34 -21.15 21.86
C THR A 153 31.59 -20.77 23.32
N ASP A 154 30.56 -20.30 24.04
CA ASP A 154 30.65 -19.95 25.46
C ASP A 154 31.10 -21.16 26.30
N ARG A 155 30.56 -22.36 26.00
CA ARG A 155 31.00 -23.60 26.66
C ARG A 155 32.45 -23.93 26.36
N LYS A 156 32.89 -23.78 25.11
CA LYS A 156 34.30 -24.00 24.73
C LYS A 156 35.21 -23.04 25.49
N THR A 157 34.90 -21.74 25.49
CA THR A 157 35.66 -20.73 26.22
C THR A 157 35.69 -21.01 27.72
N TYR A 158 34.57 -21.45 28.31
CA TYR A 158 34.52 -21.85 29.73
C TYR A 158 35.48 -23.01 30.03
N TYR A 159 35.47 -24.08 29.22
CA TYR A 159 36.37 -25.22 29.43
C TYR A 159 37.83 -24.88 29.18
N GLU A 160 38.13 -24.06 28.16
CA GLU A 160 39.49 -23.58 27.89
C GLU A 160 40.01 -22.73 29.06
N THR A 161 39.17 -21.84 29.60
CA THR A 161 39.51 -21.01 30.77
C THR A 161 39.73 -21.89 32.01
N GLN A 162 38.84 -22.84 32.27
CA GLN A 162 38.98 -23.77 33.41
C GLN A 162 40.27 -24.60 33.31
N ASN A 163 40.62 -25.08 32.12
CA ASN A 163 41.87 -25.82 31.90
C ASN A 163 43.09 -24.91 32.07
N TYR A 164 43.03 -23.68 31.57
CA TYR A 164 44.08 -22.68 31.75
C TYR A 164 44.30 -22.33 33.22
N ASP A 165 43.23 -22.06 33.97
CA ASP A 165 43.28 -21.77 35.41
C ASP A 165 43.80 -22.98 36.21
N GLY A 166 43.40 -24.19 35.81
CA GLY A 166 43.93 -25.43 36.35
C GLY A 166 45.43 -25.57 36.10
N LEU A 167 45.90 -25.25 34.88
CA LEU A 167 47.32 -25.27 34.53
C LEU A 167 48.12 -24.24 35.35
N LEU A 168 47.59 -23.02 35.52
CA LEU A 168 48.20 -22.00 36.38
C LEU A 168 48.27 -22.44 37.84
N SER A 169 47.22 -23.11 38.34
CA SER A 169 47.18 -23.65 39.70
C SER A 169 48.24 -24.74 39.90
N TRP A 170 48.36 -25.68 38.96
CA TRP A 170 49.41 -26.71 38.99
C TRP A 170 50.81 -26.09 38.92
N TYR A 171 51.01 -25.12 38.03
CA TYR A 171 52.28 -24.39 37.92
C TYR A 171 52.66 -23.73 39.26
N SER A 172 51.70 -23.10 39.93
CA SER A 172 51.88 -22.50 41.26
C SER A 172 52.28 -23.55 42.31
N ILE A 173 51.60 -24.70 42.35
CA ILE A 173 51.92 -25.80 43.28
C ILE A 173 53.33 -26.34 43.03
N PHE A 174 53.68 -26.63 41.77
CA PHE A 174 55.02 -27.14 41.42
C PHE A 174 56.13 -26.15 41.73
N ARG A 175 55.86 -24.84 41.58
CA ARG A 175 56.81 -23.79 41.98
C ARG A 175 57.10 -23.83 43.48
N TRP A 176 56.09 -24.01 44.32
CA TRP A 176 56.28 -24.18 45.77
C TRP A 176 57.04 -25.46 46.13
N ILE A 177 56.69 -26.59 45.52
CA ILE A 177 57.41 -27.86 45.70
C ILE A 177 58.89 -27.69 45.33
N TYR A 178 59.16 -27.04 44.20
CA TYR A 178 60.52 -26.77 43.75
C TYR A 178 61.31 -25.92 44.78
N PHE A 179 60.73 -24.82 45.28
CA PHE A 179 61.40 -24.02 46.32
C PHE A 179 61.68 -24.84 47.58
N LEU A 180 60.74 -25.68 48.01
CA LEU A 180 60.95 -26.59 49.15
C LEU A 180 62.11 -27.55 48.90
N LEU A 181 62.21 -28.14 47.70
CA LEU A 181 63.33 -29.03 47.33
C LEU A 181 64.67 -28.30 47.32
N VAL A 182 64.72 -27.05 46.84
CA VAL A 182 65.94 -26.23 46.88
C VAL A 182 66.38 -25.97 48.32
N VAL A 183 65.46 -25.60 49.21
CA VAL A 183 65.75 -25.39 50.63
C VAL A 183 66.22 -26.69 51.30
N ALA A 184 65.53 -27.80 51.06
CA ALA A 184 65.92 -29.11 51.56
C ALA A 184 67.32 -29.52 51.08
N TYR A 185 67.65 -29.23 49.83
CA TYR A 185 68.98 -29.45 49.26
C TYR A 185 70.06 -28.59 49.94
N ILE A 186 69.77 -27.32 50.21
CA ILE A 186 70.68 -26.42 50.95
C ILE A 186 70.93 -26.99 52.36
N VAL A 187 69.89 -27.41 53.07
CA VAL A 187 70.04 -28.01 54.41
C VAL A 187 70.84 -29.31 54.35
N ALA A 188 70.53 -30.21 53.40
CA ALA A 188 71.25 -31.47 53.23
C ALA A 188 72.72 -31.27 52.85
N MET A 189 73.04 -30.20 52.11
CA MET A 189 74.41 -29.82 51.77
C MET A 189 75.28 -29.55 53.00
N PHE A 190 74.69 -29.08 54.10
CA PHE A 190 75.39 -28.86 55.38
C PHE A 190 75.35 -30.07 56.31
N LEU A 191 74.24 -30.81 56.36
CA LEU A 191 74.06 -31.92 57.31
C LEU A 191 74.77 -33.21 56.88
N VAL A 192 74.91 -33.47 55.58
CA VAL A 192 75.51 -34.71 55.07
C VAL A 192 77.01 -34.54 54.86
N SER A 193 77.82 -35.28 55.62
CA SER A 193 79.26 -35.35 55.42
C SER A 193 79.55 -36.00 54.06
N SER A 194 80.09 -35.22 53.12
CA SER A 194 80.36 -35.66 51.75
C SER A 194 81.81 -35.33 51.38
N SER A 195 82.50 -36.27 50.75
CA SER A 195 83.88 -36.17 50.25
C SER A 195 84.04 -35.23 49.04
N VAL A 196 82.95 -34.62 48.56
CA VAL A 196 82.95 -33.75 47.39
C VAL A 196 83.40 -32.33 47.77
N SER A 197 84.20 -31.70 46.92
CA SER A 197 84.70 -30.33 47.13
C SER A 197 83.57 -29.30 47.24
N LEU A 198 83.76 -28.30 48.10
CA LEU A 198 82.76 -27.26 48.39
C LEU A 198 82.39 -26.45 47.13
N VAL A 199 83.37 -26.19 46.26
CA VAL A 199 83.16 -25.50 44.97
C VAL A 199 82.16 -26.24 44.09
N TYR A 200 82.28 -27.56 43.97
CA TYR A 200 81.37 -28.36 43.15
C TYR A 200 79.92 -28.33 43.70
N LYS A 201 79.77 -28.36 45.03
CA LYS A 201 78.45 -28.26 45.68
C LYS A 201 77.78 -26.90 45.39
N ILE A 202 78.54 -25.80 45.43
CA ILE A 202 78.03 -24.46 45.10
C ILE A 202 77.64 -24.37 43.63
N VAL A 203 78.47 -24.85 42.71
CA VAL A 203 78.14 -24.85 41.26
C VAL A 203 76.86 -25.64 40.99
N LYS A 204 76.70 -26.81 41.62
CA LYS A 204 75.47 -27.61 41.49
C LYS A 204 74.24 -26.89 42.06
N LEU A 205 74.37 -26.19 43.17
CA LEU A 205 73.28 -25.37 43.74
C LEU A 205 72.86 -24.26 42.77
N ILE A 206 73.83 -23.52 42.21
CA ILE A 206 73.56 -22.46 41.22
C ILE A 206 72.83 -23.03 40.00
N LEU A 207 73.26 -24.19 39.48
CA LEU A 207 72.59 -24.86 38.37
C LEU A 207 71.14 -25.23 38.71
N ILE A 208 70.90 -25.76 39.91
CA ILE A 208 69.54 -26.08 40.36
C ILE A 208 68.67 -24.82 40.43
N ILE A 209 69.19 -23.69 40.95
CA ILE A 209 68.46 -22.42 41.06
C ILE A 209 68.14 -21.82 39.68
N ILE A 210 69.06 -21.92 38.72
CA ILE A 210 68.91 -21.38 37.36
C ILE A 210 68.00 -22.29 36.50
N TYR A 211 67.87 -23.57 36.84
CA TYR A 211 67.08 -24.57 36.12
C TYR A 211 65.67 -24.13 35.68
N PRO A 212 64.78 -23.56 36.53
CA PRO A 212 63.45 -23.13 36.11
C PRO A 212 63.46 -22.03 35.05
N LEU A 213 64.48 -21.15 35.05
CA LEU A 213 64.64 -20.13 34.02
C LEU A 213 65.03 -20.77 32.69
N MET A 214 65.93 -21.76 32.71
CA MET A 214 66.30 -22.49 31.48
C MET A 214 65.11 -23.24 30.89
N LEU A 215 64.26 -23.87 31.71
CA LEU A 215 63.07 -24.58 31.24
C LEU A 215 62.10 -23.67 30.46
N SER A 216 61.90 -22.43 30.91
CA SER A 216 61.00 -21.48 30.23
C SER A 216 61.43 -21.18 28.78
N TYR A 217 62.74 -21.28 28.49
CA TYR A 217 63.31 -21.03 27.17
C TYR A 217 63.42 -22.30 26.33
N THR A 218 63.77 -23.45 26.93
CA THR A 218 63.99 -24.70 26.18
C THR A 218 62.70 -25.43 25.83
N ILE A 219 61.66 -25.33 26.66
CA ILE A 219 60.39 -26.01 26.46
C ILE A 219 59.68 -25.60 25.14
N PRO A 220 59.53 -24.30 24.80
CA PRO A 220 58.89 -23.89 23.55
C PRO A 220 59.60 -24.42 22.29
N GLU A 221 60.94 -24.41 22.28
CA GLU A 221 61.73 -24.94 21.17
C GLU A 221 61.57 -26.46 21.04
N PHE A 222 61.47 -27.16 22.16
CA PHE A 222 61.18 -28.59 22.17
C PHE A 222 59.77 -28.91 21.66
N TYR A 223 58.75 -28.11 22.00
CA TYR A 223 57.41 -28.26 21.45
C TYR A 223 57.36 -28.03 19.93
N LYS A 224 58.07 -27.01 19.42
CA LYS A 224 58.19 -26.79 17.96
C LYS A 224 58.80 -28.00 17.26
N LEU A 225 59.82 -28.62 17.85
CA LEU A 225 60.43 -29.84 17.32
C LEU A 225 59.42 -31.00 17.29
N ILE A 226 58.67 -31.18 18.37
CA ILE A 226 57.61 -32.18 18.47
C ILE A 226 56.54 -31.94 17.40
N ASP A 227 56.03 -30.72 17.27
CA ASP A 227 55.02 -30.38 16.28
C ASP A 227 55.52 -30.62 14.85
N TRP A 228 56.78 -30.28 14.57
CA TRP A 228 57.42 -30.58 13.31
C TRP A 228 57.47 -32.10 13.03
N ILE A 229 57.80 -32.92 14.04
CA ILE A 229 57.78 -34.39 13.93
C ILE A 229 56.35 -34.91 13.73
N TRP A 230 55.36 -34.37 14.44
CA TRP A 230 53.96 -34.76 14.31
C TRP A 230 53.37 -34.40 12.95
N MET A 231 53.82 -33.31 12.33
CA MET A 231 53.45 -32.96 10.94
C MET A 231 53.95 -33.98 9.91
N LEU A 232 55.01 -34.74 10.22
CA LEU A 232 55.51 -35.82 9.35
C LEU A 232 54.67 -37.11 9.45
N TYR A 233 53.82 -37.24 10.48
CA TYR A 233 52.94 -38.39 10.63
C TYR A 233 51.68 -38.22 9.76
N PRO A 234 51.29 -39.22 8.94
CA PRO A 234 50.10 -39.11 8.11
C PRO A 234 48.85 -38.91 8.98
N LYS A 235 48.14 -37.80 8.75
CA LYS A 235 46.93 -37.47 9.51
C LYS A 235 45.83 -38.48 9.18
N ASN A 236 45.34 -39.18 10.20
CA ASN A 236 44.26 -40.17 10.06
C ASN A 236 42.91 -39.43 9.94
N ILE A 237 42.28 -39.55 8.77
CA ILE A 237 41.09 -38.80 8.34
C ILE A 237 39.87 -39.03 9.28
N TYR A 238 39.84 -40.13 10.04
CA TYR A 238 38.72 -40.48 10.92
C TYR A 238 38.77 -39.85 12.32
N LYS A 239 39.77 -39.02 12.64
CA LYS A 239 39.91 -38.38 13.97
C LYS A 239 39.94 -36.85 13.96
N THR A 240 39.77 -36.22 12.80
CA THR A 240 39.65 -34.76 12.69
C THR A 240 38.21 -34.39 12.40
N LEU A 241 37.45 -34.15 13.47
CA LEU A 241 36.20 -33.37 13.51
C LEU A 241 36.52 -32.03 14.18
#